data_AF-A0A8S2SL78-F1
#
_entry.id   AF-A0A8S2SL78-F1
#
_cell.length_a   1.000
_cell.length_b   1.000
_cell.length_c   1.000
_cell.angle_alpha   90.00
_cell.angle_beta   90.00
_cell.angle_gamma   90.00
#
_symmetry.space_group_name_H-M   'P 1'
#
loop_
_entity.id
_entity.type
_entity.pdbx_description
1 polymer ?
#
loop_
_entity_poly.entity_id
_entity_poly.type
_entity_poly.pdbx_seq_one_letter_code
_entity_poly.pdbx_strand_id
1 'polypeptide(L)'
;MYRHGDRTPSGTFATNTVQESFWPNGYGQLTKLGQMQSIKLGSYVRKRYQNLLNSTYIANEIYIRSTDTDRTLMSAYCNLLGLYPTLEINESLTMEMPSMLVPWQPIPVHTLPRSIDHVS
;
A
#
# COMPACT_ATOMS: atom_id res chain seq x y z
N MET A 1 -6.44 -6.18 -9.87
CA MET A 1 -4.98 -6.02 -9.99
C MET A 1 -4.65 -4.55 -10.09
N TYR A 2 -3.63 -4.06 -9.39
CA TYR A 2 -3.18 -2.67 -9.45
C TYR A 2 -1.65 -2.61 -9.29
N ARG A 3 -1.06 -1.50 -9.73
CA ARG A 3 0.37 -1.23 -9.55
C ARG A 3 0.62 -0.63 -8.16
N HIS A 4 1.81 -0.88 -7.61
CA HIS A 4 2.32 -0.15 -6.45
C HIS A 4 2.23 1.38 -6.67
N GLY A 5 2.19 2.15 -5.56
CA GLY A 5 2.23 3.61 -5.62
C GLY A 5 3.60 4.17 -6.05
N ASP A 6 3.73 5.50 -6.04
CA ASP A 6 5.00 6.18 -6.29
C ASP A 6 6.17 5.61 -5.47
N ARG A 7 7.35 5.50 -6.10
CA ARG A 7 8.53 4.85 -5.53
C ARG A 7 9.80 5.56 -5.95
N THR A 8 10.87 5.33 -5.19
CA THR A 8 12.22 5.73 -5.57
C THR A 8 12.69 4.92 -6.81
N PRO A 9 13.68 5.42 -7.56
CA PRO A 9 14.26 4.72 -8.71
C PRO A 9 14.75 3.32 -8.34
N SER A 10 14.74 2.37 -9.26
CA SER A 10 15.27 1.01 -8.98
C SER A 10 16.79 0.90 -9.11
N GLY A 11 17.45 2.02 -9.40
CA GLY A 11 18.84 2.13 -9.79
C GLY A 11 19.03 3.47 -10.51
N THR A 12 20.27 3.73 -10.91
CA THR A 12 20.64 4.97 -11.60
C THR A 12 21.67 4.69 -12.69
N PHE A 13 22.00 5.69 -13.51
CA PHE A 13 23.06 5.62 -14.51
C PHE A 13 24.38 6.18 -13.97
N ALA A 14 25.50 5.74 -14.52
CA ALA A 14 26.84 5.97 -13.95
C ALA A 14 27.20 7.45 -13.71
N THR A 15 26.73 8.36 -14.58
CA THR A 15 27.02 9.80 -14.49
C THR A 15 25.99 10.60 -13.68
N ASN A 16 25.00 9.95 -13.07
CA ASN A 16 24.03 10.66 -12.26
C ASN A 16 24.67 11.16 -10.96
N THR A 17 24.42 12.42 -10.60
CA THR A 17 24.90 12.98 -9.32
C THR A 17 24.03 12.58 -8.14
N VAL A 18 22.77 12.18 -8.39
CA VAL A 18 21.83 11.71 -7.37
C VAL A 18 21.96 10.19 -7.21
N GLN A 19 22.63 9.79 -6.12
CA GLN A 19 22.90 8.41 -5.77
C GLN A 19 21.89 7.86 -4.74
N GLU A 20 22.00 6.58 -4.40
CA GLU A 20 21.05 5.89 -3.51
C GLU A 20 20.87 6.58 -2.16
N SER A 21 21.96 7.11 -1.59
CA SER A 21 21.97 7.81 -0.30
C SER A 21 21.11 9.08 -0.25
N PHE A 22 20.74 9.64 -1.40
CA PHE A 22 19.81 10.77 -1.46
C PHE A 22 18.38 10.36 -1.11
N TRP A 23 18.04 9.08 -1.29
CA TRP A 23 16.70 8.55 -1.08
C TRP A 23 16.59 8.02 0.36
N PRO A 24 15.63 8.49 1.18
CA PRO A 24 15.56 8.13 2.61
C PRO A 24 15.55 6.62 2.92
N ASN A 25 14.98 5.81 2.01
CA ASN A 25 14.92 4.35 2.12
C ASN A 25 15.72 3.64 1.01
N GLY A 26 16.57 4.35 0.27
CA GLY A 26 17.29 3.81 -0.88
C GLY A 26 16.41 3.54 -2.09
N TYR A 27 16.89 2.69 -3.00
CA TYR A 27 16.26 2.43 -4.30
C TYR A 27 15.09 1.44 -4.23
N GLY A 28 14.14 1.62 -5.14
CA GLY A 28 12.99 0.73 -5.36
C GLY A 28 11.92 0.75 -4.27
N GLN A 29 12.04 1.66 -3.30
CA GLN A 29 11.19 1.74 -2.11
C GLN A 29 10.00 2.67 -2.31
N LEU A 30 8.88 2.34 -1.66
CA LEU A 30 7.65 3.13 -1.74
C LEU A 30 7.84 4.48 -1.05
N THR A 31 7.45 5.58 -1.70
CA THR A 31 7.52 6.92 -1.10
C THR A 31 6.28 7.20 -0.24
N LYS A 32 6.33 8.27 0.58
CA LYS A 32 5.15 8.76 1.30
C LYS A 32 4.01 9.13 0.33
N LEU A 33 4.34 9.67 -0.85
CA LEU A 33 3.37 9.93 -1.91
C LEU A 33 2.71 8.62 -2.38
N GLY A 34 3.51 7.57 -2.60
CA GLY A 34 3.00 6.25 -3.01
C GLY A 34 2.10 5.58 -1.97
N GLN A 35 2.40 5.76 -0.68
CA GLN A 35 1.54 5.32 0.41
C GLN A 35 0.17 6.02 0.34
N MET A 36 0.16 7.35 0.23
CA MET A 36 -1.09 8.14 0.12
C MET A 36 -1.90 7.81 -1.12
N GLN A 37 -1.25 7.57 -2.27
CA GLN A 37 -1.92 7.12 -3.49
C GLN A 37 -2.61 5.77 -3.28
N SER A 38 -1.94 4.83 -2.60
CA SER A 38 -2.48 3.51 -2.32
C SER A 38 -3.67 3.56 -1.35
N ILE A 39 -3.60 4.40 -0.30
CA ILE A 39 -4.71 4.68 0.62
C ILE A 39 -5.90 5.25 -0.14
N LYS A 40 -5.68 6.28 -0.97
CA LYS A 40 -6.74 6.92 -1.75
C LYS A 40 -7.42 5.93 -2.71
N LEU A 41 -6.64 5.03 -3.32
CA LEU A 41 -7.18 3.93 -4.12
C LEU A 41 -8.05 3.00 -3.26
N GLY A 42 -7.61 2.66 -2.05
CA GLY A 42 -8.38 1.86 -1.10
C GLY A 42 -9.72 2.50 -0.76
N SER A 43 -9.73 3.79 -0.43
CA SER A 43 -10.96 4.55 -0.14
C SER A 43 -11.90 4.62 -1.33
N TYR A 44 -11.36 4.74 -2.54
CA TYR A 44 -12.15 4.65 -3.76
C TYR A 44 -12.82 3.28 -3.92
N VAL A 45 -12.06 2.19 -3.72
CA VAL A 45 -12.57 0.81 -3.78
C VAL A 45 -13.64 0.60 -2.70
N ARG A 46 -13.43 1.10 -1.47
CA ARG A 46 -14.43 1.06 -0.38
C ARG A 46 -15.74 1.71 -0.80
N LYS A 47 -15.68 2.93 -1.33
CA LYS A 47 -16.88 3.67 -1.76
C LYS A 47 -17.58 2.96 -2.92
N ARG A 48 -16.82 2.37 -3.84
CA ARG A 48 -17.35 1.63 -5.00
C ARG A 48 -18.05 0.33 -4.60
N TYR A 49 -17.53 -0.40 -3.63
CA TYR A 49 -17.99 -1.74 -3.24
C TYR A 49 -18.64 -1.79 -1.84
N GLN A 50 -19.10 -0.66 -1.31
CA GLN A 50 -19.72 -0.57 0.03
C GLN A 50 -20.94 -1.48 0.23
N ASN A 51 -21.64 -1.84 -0.86
CA ASN A 51 -22.81 -2.72 -0.83
C ASN A 51 -22.45 -4.21 -1.00
N LEU A 52 -21.18 -4.50 -1.35
CA LEU A 52 -20.67 -5.86 -1.57
C LEU A 52 -19.79 -6.32 -0.41
N LEU A 53 -18.96 -5.42 0.12
CA LEU A 53 -18.01 -5.70 1.19
C LEU A 53 -18.56 -5.24 2.54
N ASN A 54 -18.40 -6.06 3.57
CA ASN A 54 -18.74 -5.66 4.94
C ASN A 54 -17.96 -4.41 5.38
N SER A 55 -18.48 -3.62 6.32
CA SER A 55 -17.78 -2.47 6.90
C SER A 55 -16.51 -2.83 7.67
N THR A 56 -16.42 -4.07 8.14
CA THR A 56 -15.25 -4.63 8.82
C THR A 56 -14.70 -5.80 8.02
N TYR A 57 -13.42 -6.14 8.21
CA TYR A 57 -12.84 -7.26 7.47
C TYR A 57 -13.44 -8.59 7.94
N ILE A 58 -13.86 -9.39 6.95
CA ILE A 58 -14.33 -10.77 7.10
C ILE A 58 -13.43 -11.66 6.22
N ALA A 59 -12.79 -12.66 6.82
CA ALA A 59 -11.71 -13.43 6.18
C ALA A 59 -12.13 -14.20 4.92
N ASN A 60 -13.41 -14.53 4.82
CA ASN A 60 -14.03 -15.25 3.72
C ASN A 60 -14.61 -14.34 2.62
N GLU A 61 -14.51 -13.01 2.74
CA GLU A 61 -14.97 -12.06 1.71
C GLU A 61 -13.87 -11.65 0.74
N ILE A 62 -12.63 -11.54 1.21
CA ILE A 62 -11.51 -11.02 0.40
C ILE A 62 -10.26 -11.88 0.54
N TYR A 63 -9.49 -11.93 -0.55
CA TYR A 63 -8.17 -12.54 -0.59
C TYR A 63 -7.19 -11.56 -1.22
N ILE A 64 -6.11 -11.24 -0.50
CA ILE A 64 -5.13 -10.26 -0.95
C ILE A 64 -3.81 -10.97 -1.23
N ARG A 65 -3.30 -10.78 -2.44
CA ARG A 65 -2.02 -11.30 -2.89
C ARG A 65 -1.16 -10.19 -3.45
N SER A 66 0.12 -10.24 -3.13
CA SER A 66 1.14 -9.30 -3.61
C SER A 66 2.36 -10.07 -4.08
N THR A 67 3.15 -9.46 -4.97
CA THR A 67 4.49 -9.95 -5.26
C THR A 67 5.40 -9.70 -4.07
N ASP A 68 6.45 -10.53 -3.91
CA ASP A 68 7.44 -10.41 -2.83
C ASP A 68 8.43 -9.26 -3.06
N THR A 69 7.92 -8.03 -3.02
CA THR A 69 8.72 -6.80 -3.01
C THR A 69 8.13 -5.81 -2.02
N ASP A 70 8.98 -5.11 -1.26
CA ASP A 70 8.56 -4.18 -0.21
C ASP A 70 7.50 -3.20 -0.69
N ARG A 71 7.74 -2.54 -1.84
CA ARG A 71 6.82 -1.55 -2.39
C ARG A 71 5.43 -2.11 -2.72
N THR A 72 5.31 -3.38 -3.13
CA THR A 72 4.02 -3.99 -3.46
C THR A 72 3.30 -4.47 -2.20
N LEU A 73 4.04 -5.02 -1.23
CA LEU A 73 3.49 -5.37 0.09
C LEU A 73 2.99 -4.13 0.82
N MET A 74 3.81 -3.09 0.92
CA MET A 74 3.45 -1.81 1.54
C MET A 74 2.27 -1.15 0.82
N SER A 75 2.24 -1.15 -0.51
CA SER A 75 1.09 -0.61 -1.26
C SER A 75 -0.19 -1.38 -0.95
N ALA A 76 -0.12 -2.71 -0.80
CA ALA A 76 -1.28 -3.51 -0.43
C ALA A 76 -1.80 -3.15 0.96
N TYR A 77 -0.92 -3.02 1.96
CA TYR A 77 -1.33 -2.59 3.30
C TYR A 77 -1.88 -1.17 3.34
N CYS A 78 -1.26 -0.22 2.61
CA CYS A 78 -1.78 1.13 2.46
C CYS A 78 -3.17 1.13 1.77
N ASN A 79 -3.37 0.28 0.76
CA ASN A 79 -4.67 0.12 0.14
C ASN A 79 -5.71 -0.42 1.12
N LEU A 80 -5.34 -1.39 1.95
CA LEU A 80 -6.21 -1.96 2.98
C LEU A 80 -6.60 -0.95 4.06
N LEU A 81 -5.70 -0.03 4.44
CA LEU A 81 -6.02 1.08 5.33
C LEU A 81 -7.13 1.98 4.76
N GLY A 82 -7.12 2.24 3.46
CA GLY A 82 -8.19 2.99 2.80
C GLY A 82 -9.46 2.16 2.58
N LEU A 83 -9.33 0.83 2.42
CA LEU A 83 -10.44 -0.07 2.14
C LEU A 83 -11.27 -0.39 3.40
N TYR A 84 -10.61 -0.61 4.53
CA TYR A 84 -11.23 -0.87 5.83
C TYR A 84 -10.79 0.19 6.83
N PRO A 85 -11.26 1.45 6.66
CA PRO A 85 -10.97 2.49 7.63
C PRO A 85 -11.65 2.13 8.96
N THR A 86 -10.98 2.36 10.07
CA THR A 86 -11.67 2.34 11.36
C THR A 86 -12.52 3.60 11.50
N LEU A 87 -13.60 3.51 12.28
CA LEU A 87 -14.66 4.54 12.39
C LEU A 87 -14.15 5.94 12.77
N GLU A 88 -12.90 6.07 13.22
CA GLU A 88 -12.26 7.35 13.58
C GLU A 88 -11.47 8.01 12.44
N ILE A 89 -11.35 7.37 11.27
CA ILE A 89 -10.76 8.00 10.08
C ILE A 89 -11.82 8.91 9.44
N ASN A 90 -12.19 9.97 10.16
CA ASN A 90 -12.93 11.09 9.61
C ASN A 90 -12.03 11.86 8.63
N GLU A 91 -12.67 12.54 7.66
CA GLU A 91 -12.10 13.22 6.48
C GLU A 91 -10.95 14.23 6.75
N SER A 92 -10.54 14.39 8.01
CA SER A 92 -9.48 15.27 8.50
C SER A 92 -8.10 14.61 8.61
N LEU A 93 -7.85 13.42 8.02
CA LEU A 93 -6.47 12.99 7.77
C LEU A 93 -5.86 13.93 6.73
N THR A 94 -5.37 15.05 7.24
CA THR A 94 -4.39 15.92 6.62
C THR A 94 -3.23 15.07 6.08
N MET A 95 -2.44 15.62 5.16
CA MET A 95 -1.33 14.96 4.45
C MET A 95 -0.19 14.40 5.34
N GLU A 96 -0.41 14.33 6.65
CA GLU A 96 0.42 13.67 7.64
C GLU A 96 -0.09 12.24 7.82
N MET A 97 0.85 11.29 7.90
CA MET A 97 0.48 9.88 8.11
C MET A 97 -0.45 9.80 9.32
N PRO A 98 -1.53 9.00 9.28
CA PRO A 98 -2.37 8.79 10.45
C PRO A 98 -1.46 8.49 11.64
N SER A 99 -1.65 9.19 12.75
CA SER A 99 -0.91 8.91 13.97
C SER A 99 -1.01 7.42 14.26
N MET A 100 0.04 6.80 14.82
CA MET A 100 0.06 5.36 15.13
C MET A 100 -1.04 4.90 16.11
N LEU A 101 -1.93 5.81 16.53
CA LEU A 101 -3.09 5.57 17.37
C LEU A 101 -4.38 5.33 16.57
N VAL A 102 -4.35 5.41 15.24
CA VAL A 102 -5.52 5.02 14.44
C VAL A 102 -5.80 3.53 14.69
N PRO A 103 -7.00 3.17 15.17
CA PRO A 103 -7.33 1.77 15.33
C PRO A 103 -7.13 1.11 13.97
N TRP A 104 -6.36 0.02 13.93
CA TRP A 104 -6.07 -0.70 12.69
C TRP A 104 -6.40 -2.17 12.90
N GLN A 105 -7.11 -2.75 11.94
CA GLN A 105 -7.33 -4.19 11.91
C GLN A 105 -6.24 -4.84 11.04
N PRO A 106 -5.47 -5.80 11.56
CA PRO A 106 -4.56 -6.57 10.73
C PRO A 106 -5.33 -7.42 9.72
N ILE A 107 -4.99 -7.24 8.44
CA ILE A 107 -5.54 -8.00 7.31
C ILE A 107 -4.38 -8.69 6.58
N PRO A 108 -4.44 -10.01 6.33
CA PRO A 108 -3.34 -10.75 5.72
C PRO A 108 -3.13 -10.34 4.26
N VAL A 109 -1.85 -10.19 3.88
CA VAL A 109 -1.39 -10.04 2.49
C VAL A 109 -0.50 -11.23 2.20
N HIS A 110 -0.94 -12.10 1.28
CA HIS A 110 -0.20 -13.29 0.90
C HIS A 110 0.83 -12.95 -0.17
N THR A 111 1.99 -13.60 -0.10
CA THR A 111 3.07 -13.44 -1.07
C THR A 111 3.74 -14.78 -1.33
N LEU A 112 4.43 -14.88 -2.46
CA LEU A 112 5.32 -15.99 -2.78
C LEU A 112 6.68 -15.43 -3.20
N PRO A 113 7.79 -16.08 -2.83
CA PRO A 113 9.10 -15.73 -3.35
C PRO A 113 9.09 -15.63 -4.87
N ARG A 114 9.76 -14.61 -5.40
CA ARG A 114 9.74 -14.28 -6.84
C ARG A 114 10.10 -15.46 -7.75
N SER A 115 10.96 -16.37 -7.30
CA SER A 115 11.39 -17.56 -8.06
C SER A 115 10.27 -18.57 -8.31
N ILE A 116 9.24 -18.58 -7.46
CA ILE A 116 8.11 -19.51 -7.52
C ILE A 116 6.77 -18.78 -7.75
N ASP A 117 6.83 -17.49 -8.07
CA ASP A 117 5.66 -16.69 -8.40
C ASP A 117 5.33 -16.81 -9.89
N HIS A 118 4.38 -17.69 -10.22
CA HIS A 118 3.89 -17.90 -11.60
C HIS A 118 2.71 -16.99 -11.97
N VAL A 119 2.33 -16.07 -11.08
CA VAL A 119 1.17 -15.20 -11.25
C VAL A 119 1.64 -13.77 -10.97
N SER A 120 2.21 -13.13 -12.00
CA SER A 120 2.65 -11.73 -11.97
C SER A 120 1.93 -10.90 -13.01
#